data_AF-A0A8J8G1S4-F1
#
_entry.id   AF-A0A8J8G1S4-F1
#
_cell.length_a   1.000
_cell.length_b   1.000
_cell.length_c   1.000
_cell.angle_alpha   90.00
_cell.angle_beta   90.00
_cell.angle_gamma   90.00
#
_symmetry.space_group_name_H-M   'P 1'
#
loop_
_entity.id
_entity.type
_entity.pdbx_description
1 polymer ?
#
loop_
_entity_poly.entity_id
_entity_poly.type
_entity_poly.pdbx_seq_one_letter_code
_entity_poly.pdbx_strand_id
1 'polypeptide(L)'
;MAEQLFNTHKFFYTLNHDGTIKGKKVKFLDRNNELKTVTIDRIEIGTSPISFRLYDTEGNRHTILFIKVREVFDKNDELVWDSTEIDLSHVRTIKVDKIKVEKKGIDPKNHQ
;
A
#
# COMPACT_ATOMS: atom_id res chain seq x y z
N MET A 1 -11.22 12.43 -0.15
CA MET A 1 -10.63 11.14 0.27
C MET A 1 -10.52 10.14 -0.90
N ALA A 2 -11.61 9.83 -1.61
CA ALA A 2 -11.58 8.91 -2.76
C ALA A 2 -10.72 9.41 -3.94
N GLU A 3 -10.78 10.70 -4.25
CA GLU A 3 -9.96 11.33 -5.30
C GLU A 3 -8.47 11.19 -5.02
N GLN A 4 -8.03 11.40 -3.78
CA GLN A 4 -6.62 11.27 -3.42
C GLN A 4 -6.13 9.81 -3.48
N LEU A 5 -6.98 8.86 -3.08
CA LEU A 5 -6.69 7.44 -3.25
C LEU A 5 -6.48 7.12 -4.74
N PHE A 6 -7.37 7.63 -5.60
CA PHE A 6 -7.29 7.46 -7.04
C PHE A 6 -6.01 8.10 -7.62
N ASN A 7 -5.67 9.31 -7.20
CA ASN A 7 -4.49 10.04 -7.64
C ASN A 7 -3.20 9.32 -7.25
N THR A 8 -3.06 8.91 -5.98
CA THR A 8 -1.88 8.15 -5.53
C THR A 8 -1.81 6.78 -6.21
N HIS A 9 -2.94 6.07 -6.38
CA HIS A 9 -2.98 4.82 -7.14
C HIS A 9 -2.49 5.03 -8.58
N LYS A 10 -3.04 6.02 -9.28
CA LYS A 10 -2.68 6.36 -10.66
C LYS A 10 -1.18 6.66 -10.78
N PHE A 11 -0.63 7.45 -9.86
CA PHE A 11 0.79 7.78 -9.81
C PHE A 11 1.67 6.52 -9.72
N PHE A 12 1.45 5.65 -8.75
CA PHE A 12 2.25 4.42 -8.60
C PHE A 12 2.03 3.43 -9.74
N TYR A 13 0.83 3.37 -10.31
CA TYR A 13 0.54 2.56 -11.48
C TYR A 13 1.38 3.03 -12.67
N THR A 14 1.41 4.34 -12.95
CA THR A 14 2.25 4.94 -13.99
C THR A 14 3.73 4.61 -13.76
N LEU A 15 4.26 4.84 -12.55
CA LEU A 15 5.67 4.54 -12.27
C LEU A 15 6.04 3.06 -12.45
N ASN A 16 5.13 2.15 -12.08
CA ASN A 16 5.33 0.72 -12.25
C ASN A 16 5.34 0.31 -13.73
N HIS A 17 4.45 0.89 -14.54
CA HIS A 17 4.36 0.59 -15.98
C HIS A 17 5.49 1.23 -16.80
N ASP A 18 5.91 2.44 -16.44
CA ASP A 18 6.97 3.16 -17.16
C ASP A 18 8.38 2.69 -16.75
N GLY A 19 8.48 1.79 -15.75
CA GLY A 19 9.75 1.21 -15.29
C GLY A 19 10.67 2.19 -14.54
N THR A 20 10.21 3.42 -14.28
CA THR A 20 11.02 4.48 -13.63
C THR A 20 11.06 4.36 -12.12
N ILE A 21 10.55 3.26 -11.56
CA ILE A 21 10.29 3.14 -10.12
C ILE A 21 11.56 3.00 -9.26
N LYS A 22 12.58 2.35 -9.79
CA LYS A 22 13.77 1.95 -9.02
C LYS A 22 14.56 3.16 -8.49
N GLY A 23 14.92 3.09 -7.21
CA GLY A 23 15.73 4.11 -6.53
C GLY A 23 14.94 5.31 -5.99
N LYS A 24 13.62 5.39 -6.25
CA LYS A 24 12.78 6.42 -5.64
C LYS A 24 12.61 6.18 -4.14
N LYS A 25 12.51 7.27 -3.37
CA LYS A 25 12.23 7.21 -1.93
C LYS A 25 10.76 7.47 -1.68
N VAL A 26 10.09 6.59 -0.95
CA VAL A 26 8.68 6.74 -0.58
C VAL A 26 8.59 6.96 0.92
N LYS A 27 7.98 8.08 1.33
CA LYS A 27 7.60 8.31 2.72
C LYS A 27 6.14 7.96 2.91
N PHE A 28 5.85 7.14 3.92
CA PHE A 28 4.48 6.70 4.21
C PHE A 28 4.28 6.45 5.71
N LEU A 29 3.01 6.42 6.14
CA LEU A 29 2.64 5.98 7.48
C LEU A 29 2.42 4.48 7.50
N ASP A 30 3.04 3.78 8.45
CA ASP A 30 2.84 2.34 8.62
C ASP A 30 1.51 2.00 9.32
N ARG A 31 1.34 0.75 9.74
CA ARG A 31 0.15 0.28 10.46
C ARG A 31 -0.03 0.92 11.85
N ASN A 32 1.06 1.41 12.45
CA ASN A 32 1.09 2.07 13.75
C ASN A 32 1.01 3.61 13.60
N ASN A 33 0.87 4.11 12.37
CA ASN A 33 0.94 5.54 12.03
C ASN A 33 2.32 6.16 12.32
N GLU A 34 3.38 5.36 12.27
CA GLU A 34 4.75 5.87 12.29
C GLU A 34 5.19 6.22 10.87
N LEU A 35 5.84 7.37 10.72
CA LEU A 35 6.42 7.78 9.44
C LEU A 35 7.64 6.90 9.14
N LYS A 36 7.63 6.25 7.99
CA LYS A 36 8.72 5.43 7.46
C LYS A 36 9.13 5.96 6.09
N THR A 37 10.39 5.72 5.74
CA THR A 37 10.96 6.03 4.44
C THR A 37 11.59 4.76 3.90
N VAL A 38 11.32 4.43 2.63
CA VAL A 38 11.93 3.29 1.94
C VAL A 38 12.42 3.69 0.57
N THR A 39 13.57 3.15 0.16
CA THR A 39 14.05 3.23 -1.23
C THR A 39 13.54 2.02 -1.99
N ILE A 40 12.78 2.24 -3.06
CA ILE A 40 12.04 1.18 -3.72
C ILE A 40 12.82 0.55 -4.87
N ASP A 41 12.73 -0.77 -4.99
CA ASP A 41 13.25 -1.54 -6.13
C ASP A 41 12.10 -1.97 -7.07
N ARG A 42 10.97 -2.40 -6.50
CA ARG A 42 9.82 -2.92 -7.26
C ARG A 42 8.48 -2.58 -6.60
N ILE A 43 7.43 -2.49 -7.41
CA ILE A 43 6.05 -2.39 -6.97
C ILE A 43 5.24 -3.60 -7.41
N GLU A 44 4.31 -4.01 -6.56
CA GLU A 44 3.23 -4.92 -6.93
C GLU A 44 1.88 -4.27 -6.59
N ILE A 45 1.10 -3.98 -7.64
CA ILE A 45 -0.29 -3.51 -7.51
C ILE A 45 -1.19 -4.72 -7.78
N GLY A 46 -1.77 -5.26 -6.71
CA GLY A 46 -2.72 -6.38 -6.80
C GLY A 46 -4.14 -5.91 -7.16
N THR A 47 -5.12 -6.79 -6.98
CA THR A 47 -6.54 -6.49 -7.23
C THR A 47 -7.19 -5.56 -6.19
N SER A 48 -6.48 -5.24 -5.11
CA SER A 48 -6.99 -4.34 -4.06
C SER A 48 -6.99 -2.90 -4.55
N PRO A 49 -8.15 -2.20 -4.55
CA PRO A 49 -8.21 -0.81 -5.00
C PRO A 49 -7.61 0.17 -3.97
N ILE A 50 -7.30 -0.28 -2.75
CA ILE A 50 -6.90 0.60 -1.64
C ILE A 50 -5.44 0.42 -1.21
N SER A 51 -4.77 -0.64 -1.67
CA SER A 51 -3.45 -1.03 -1.17
C SER A 51 -2.54 -1.61 -2.23
N PHE A 52 -1.24 -1.49 -2.02
CA PHE A 52 -0.19 -2.03 -2.89
C PHE A 52 0.99 -2.53 -2.05
N ARG A 53 1.97 -3.15 -2.70
CA ARG A 53 3.21 -3.58 -2.06
C ARG A 53 4.41 -2.85 -2.69
N LEU A 54 5.27 -2.34 -1.83
CA LEU A 54 6.62 -1.90 -2.17
C LEU A 54 7.61 -3.00 -1.78
N TYR A 55 8.56 -3.27 -2.64
CA TYR A 55 9.78 -4.00 -2.32
C TYR A 55 10.91 -3.00 -2.25
N ASP A 56 11.58 -2.90 -1.11
CA ASP A 56 12.76 -2.04 -0.98
C ASP A 56 14.00 -2.69 -1.61
N THR A 57 15.09 -1.93 -1.65
CA THR A 57 16.37 -2.39 -2.22
C THR A 57 17.02 -3.55 -1.47
N GLU A 58 16.58 -3.86 -0.25
CA GLU A 58 17.02 -5.01 0.53
C GLU A 58 16.12 -6.24 0.29
N GLY A 59 15.05 -6.09 -0.50
CA GLY A 59 14.07 -7.13 -0.78
C GLY A 59 12.97 -7.24 0.28
N ASN A 60 12.92 -6.35 1.27
CA ASN A 60 11.83 -6.36 2.25
C ASN A 60 10.53 -5.90 1.60
N ARG A 61 9.43 -6.53 2.01
CA ARG A 61 8.09 -6.27 1.49
C ARG A 61 7.29 -5.38 2.45
N HIS A 62 6.79 -4.26 1.94
CA HIS A 62 5.97 -3.30 2.65
C HIS A 62 4.57 -3.22 2.03
N THR A 63 3.54 -3.65 2.76
CA THR A 63 2.13 -3.49 2.33
C THR A 63 1.61 -2.15 2.80
N ILE A 64 1.18 -1.29 1.86
CA ILE A 64 0.87 0.11 2.12
C ILE A 64 -0.51 0.43 1.53
N LEU A 65 -1.31 1.20 2.27
CA LEU A 65 -2.53 1.81 1.73
C LEU A 65 -2.13 3.05 0.93
N PHE A 66 -2.69 3.25 -0.27
CA PHE A 66 -2.33 4.42 -1.08
C PHE A 66 -2.52 5.74 -0.33
N ILE A 67 -3.58 5.84 0.48
CA ILE A 67 -3.86 7.03 1.29
C ILE A 67 -2.82 7.33 2.39
N LYS A 68 -1.98 6.35 2.74
CA LYS A 68 -0.92 6.51 3.75
C LYS A 68 0.41 6.96 3.16
N VAL A 69 0.54 7.05 1.83
CA VAL A 69 1.73 7.65 1.19
C VAL A 69 1.68 9.15 1.38
N ARG A 70 2.79 9.74 1.80
CA ARG A 70 2.93 11.17 2.08
C ARG A 70 3.70 11.88 0.99
N GLU A 71 4.84 11.33 0.61
CA GLU A 71 5.77 11.96 -0.31
C GLU A 71 6.51 10.87 -1.10
N VAL A 72 6.85 11.18 -2.34
CA VAL A 72 7.74 10.37 -3.17
C VAL A 72 8.80 11.30 -3.75
N PHE A 73 10.05 10.89 -3.57
CA PHE A 73 11.21 11.58 -4.10
C PHE A 73 11.86 10.73 -5.17
N ASP A 74 12.46 11.38 -6.17
CA ASP A 74 13.30 10.70 -7.13
C ASP A 74 14.66 10.29 -6.52
N LYS A 75 15.55 9.77 -7.37
CA LYS A 75 16.89 9.33 -6.94
C LYS A 75 17.83 10.50 -6.56
N ASN A 76 17.48 11.73 -6.96
CA ASN A 76 18.23 12.94 -6.68
C ASN A 76 17.64 13.70 -5.48
N ASP A 77 16.73 13.08 -4.72
CA ASP A 77 15.99 13.70 -3.62
C ASP A 77 15.05 14.85 -4.04
N GLU A 78 14.63 14.89 -5.32
CA GLU A 78 13.63 15.84 -5.81
C GLU A 78 12.22 15.31 -5.53
N LEU A 79 11.34 16.15 -4.98
CA LEU A 79 9.94 15.80 -4.73
C LEU A 79 9.20 15.64 -6.06
N VAL A 80 8.67 14.44 -6.32
CA VAL A 80 7.92 14.12 -7.57
C VAL A 80 6.44 13.87 -7.34
N TRP A 81 6.06 13.62 -6.08
CA TRP A 81 4.68 13.45 -5.66
C TRP A 81 4.57 13.73 -4.18
N ASP A 82 3.47 14.36 -3.77
CA ASP A 82 3.09 14.45 -2.38
C ASP A 82 1.58 14.31 -2.21
N SER A 83 1.17 14.22 -0.96
CA SER A 83 -0.22 14.20 -0.55
C SER A 83 -0.53 15.39 0.36
N THR A 84 -0.08 16.60 0.01
CA THR A 84 -0.04 17.79 0.90
C THR A 84 -1.36 18.21 1.58
N GLU A 85 -2.48 17.52 1.39
CA GLU A 85 -3.76 17.81 2.04
C GLU A 85 -4.52 16.56 2.53
N ILE A 86 -3.91 15.70 3.36
CA ILE A 86 -4.68 14.61 4.00
C ILE A 86 -4.66 14.72 5.52
N ASP A 87 -5.73 15.32 6.07
CA ASP A 87 -6.12 15.15 7.48
C ASP A 87 -6.58 13.69 7.71
N LEU A 88 -5.74 12.93 8.41
CA LEU A 88 -6.00 11.53 8.78
C LEU A 88 -6.53 11.38 10.23
N SER A 89 -6.83 12.47 10.92
CA SER A 89 -7.33 12.43 12.31
C SER A 89 -8.60 11.57 12.46
N HIS A 90 -9.37 11.42 11.38
CA HIS A 90 -10.63 10.67 11.34
C HIS A 90 -10.47 9.21 10.86
N VAL A 91 -9.29 8.78 10.39
CA VAL A 91 -9.09 7.42 9.88
C VAL A 91 -8.61 6.49 11.00
N ARG A 92 -9.54 5.74 11.60
CA ARG A 92 -9.21 4.69 12.57
C ARG A 92 -8.84 3.39 11.84
N THR A 93 -7.62 2.90 12.07
CA THR A 93 -7.23 1.56 11.64
C THR A 93 -7.95 0.54 12.53
N ILE A 94 -8.92 -0.20 11.97
CA ILE A 94 -9.56 -1.31 12.68
C ILE A 94 -8.60 -2.49 12.62
N LYS A 95 -8.02 -2.86 13.76
CA LYS A 95 -7.31 -4.15 13.90
C LYS A 95 -8.39 -5.24 13.88
N VAL A 96 -8.51 -5.93 12.76
CA VAL A 96 -9.36 -7.12 12.69
C VAL A 96 -8.56 -8.26 13.31
N ASP A 97 -8.78 -8.52 14.59
CA ASP A 97 -8.25 -9.72 15.23
C ASP A 97 -8.85 -10.95 14.54
N LYS A 98 -7.97 -11.92 14.27
CA LYS A 98 -8.17 -13.14 13.48
C LYS A 98 -9.64 -13.59 13.40
N ILE A 99 -10.21 -13.55 12.20
CA ILE A 99 -11.48 -14.21 11.89
C ILE A 99 -11.30 -15.71 12.20
N LYS A 100 -11.92 -16.20 13.28
CA LYS A 100 -12.12 -17.63 13.50
C LYS A 100 -13.09 -18.10 12.41
N VAL A 101 -12.55 -18.70 11.36
CA VAL A 101 -13.37 -19.41 10.38
C VAL A 101 -13.78 -20.74 11.02
N GLU A 102 -14.99 -20.80 11.57
CA GLU A 102 -15.60 -22.07 11.92
C GLU A 102 -15.92 -22.83 10.62
N LYS A 103 -15.08 -23.82 10.30
CA LYS A 103 -15.43 -24.82 9.27
C LYS A 103 -16.61 -25.62 9.80
N LYS A 104 -17.83 -25.34 9.33
CA LYS A 104 -18.91 -26.32 9.40
C LYS A 104 -18.53 -27.48 8.49
N GLY A 105 -18.22 -28.63 9.09
CA GLY A 105 -17.95 -29.87 8.37
C GLY A 105 -19.15 -30.23 7.50
N ILE A 106 -18.90 -30.44 6.21
CA ILE A 106 -19.86 -31.07 5.31
C ILE A 106 -19.66 -32.57 5.49
N ASP A 107 -20.66 -33.25 6.05
CA ASP A 107 -20.68 -34.70 6.21
C ASP A 107 -20.95 -35.35 4.83
N PRO A 108 -20.05 -36.18 4.28
CA PRO A 108 -20.16 -36.70 2.92
C PRO A 108 -21.01 -37.98 2.82
N LYS A 109 -22.07 -38.12 3.62
CA LYS A 109 -22.95 -39.30 3.58
C LYS A 109 -24.41 -38.90 3.35
N ASN A 110 -24.76 -38.68 2.09
CA ASN A 110 -26.12 -38.94 1.57
C ASN A 110 -26.10 -38.88 0.03
N HIS A 111 -25.55 -39.92 -0.59
CA HIS A 111 -25.95 -40.37 -1.92
C HIS A 111 -26.12 -41.88 -1.82
N GLN A 112 -27.37 -42.29 -1.64
CA GLN A 112 -27.90 -43.60 -2.02
C GLN A 112 -29.16 -43.36 -2.84
#